data_AF-A0AAW3N0L9-F1
#
_entry.id   AF-A0AAW3N0L9-F1
#
_cell.length_a   1.000
_cell.length_b   1.000
_cell.length_c   1.000
_cell.angle_alpha   90.00
_cell.angle_beta   90.00
_cell.angle_gamma   90.00
#
_symmetry.space_group_name_H-M   'P 1'
#
loop_
_entity.id
_entity.type
_entity.pdbx_description
1 polymer ?
#
loop_
_entity_poly.entity_id
_entity_poly.type
_entity_poly.pdbx_seq_one_letter_code
_entity_poly.pdbx_strand_id
1 'polypeptide(L)'
;MSHATSRSESGHRVMYQTGASAPAPATSAPELHDMPDTQALLALAREAGMLVTLDAQIGRVRYESVTGSIAALARFAQALQLATLEVA
;
A
#
# COMPACT_ATOMS: atom_id res chain seq x y z
N MET A 1 -26.63 -47.03 -16.38
CA MET A 1 -26.06 -45.87 -15.68
C MET A 1 -24.61 -46.20 -15.36
N SER A 2 -23.68 -45.68 -16.16
CA SER A 2 -22.25 -46.00 -16.05
C SER A 2 -21.52 -44.76 -15.54
N HIS A 3 -21.03 -44.80 -14.31
CA HIS A 3 -20.24 -43.71 -13.73
C HIS A 3 -18.80 -43.81 -14.26
N ALA A 4 -18.43 -42.88 -15.12
CA ALA A 4 -17.04 -42.70 -15.51
C ALA A 4 -16.24 -42.20 -14.30
N THR A 5 -15.24 -42.97 -13.89
CA THR A 5 -14.26 -42.58 -12.88
C THR A 5 -13.30 -41.57 -13.48
N SER A 6 -13.45 -40.29 -13.13
CA SER A 6 -12.43 -39.28 -13.44
C SER A 6 -11.46 -39.19 -12.26
N ARG A 7 -10.28 -39.79 -12.42
CA ARG A 7 -9.14 -39.62 -11.52
C ARG A 7 -8.38 -38.38 -12.00
N SER A 8 -8.52 -37.26 -11.30
CA SER A 8 -7.73 -36.07 -11.56
C SER A 8 -6.36 -36.23 -10.89
N GLU A 9 -5.33 -36.43 -11.70
CA GLU A 9 -3.94 -36.46 -11.27
C GLU A 9 -3.32 -35.08 -11.60
N SER A 10 -3.27 -34.21 -10.59
CA SER A 10 -2.61 -32.90 -10.69
C SER A 10 -1.62 -32.78 -9.54
N GLY A 11 -0.47 -33.43 -9.72
CA GLY A 11 0.69 -33.28 -8.86
C GLY A 11 1.44 -32.00 -9.22
N HIS A 12 0.95 -30.83 -8.77
CA HIS A 12 1.73 -29.60 -8.88
C HIS A 12 2.65 -29.46 -7.65
N ARG A 13 3.73 -30.23 -7.63
CA ARG A 13 4.80 -30.11 -6.63
C ARG A 13 5.67 -28.91 -7.00
N VAL A 14 5.24 -27.71 -6.60
CA VAL A 14 6.12 -26.53 -6.62
C VAL A 14 7.17 -26.75 -5.54
N MET A 15 8.32 -27.27 -5.94
CA MET A 15 9.52 -27.25 -5.12
C MET A 15 10.01 -25.81 -5.10
N TYR A 16 9.66 -25.04 -4.07
CA TYR A 16 10.47 -23.89 -3.72
C TYR A 16 11.79 -24.43 -3.17
N GLN A 17 12.78 -24.47 -4.06
CA GLN A 17 14.17 -24.66 -3.69
C GLN A 17 14.55 -23.44 -2.85
N THR A 18 14.51 -23.59 -1.51
CA THR A 18 15.12 -22.64 -0.58
C THR A 18 16.63 -22.73 -0.76
N GLY A 19 17.13 -22.06 -1.80
CA GLY A 19 18.51 -21.66 -1.88
C GLY A 19 18.78 -20.73 -0.71
N ALA A 20 19.72 -21.12 0.14
CA ALA A 20 20.29 -20.27 1.15
C ALA A 20 20.90 -19.03 0.47
N SER A 21 20.14 -17.94 0.44
CA SER A 21 20.69 -16.60 0.20
C SER A 21 21.11 -16.02 1.54
N ALA A 22 22.43 -15.87 1.67
CA ALA A 22 23.11 -15.12 2.72
C ALA A 22 22.43 -13.77 3.02
N PRO A 23 22.58 -13.21 4.23
CA PRO A 23 21.98 -11.93 4.58
C PRO A 23 22.57 -10.85 3.67
N ALA A 24 21.76 -10.35 2.74
CA ALA A 24 22.07 -9.14 2.00
C ALA A 24 22.22 -7.99 3.02
N PRO A 25 23.22 -7.11 2.86
CA PRO A 25 23.38 -5.98 3.76
C PRO A 25 22.09 -5.16 3.72
N ALA A 26 21.68 -4.65 4.89
CA ALA A 26 20.64 -3.65 5.01
C ALA A 26 21.10 -2.39 4.27
N THR A 27 20.90 -2.36 2.96
CA THR A 27 20.93 -1.12 2.21
C THR A 27 19.71 -0.36 2.70
N SER A 28 19.97 0.63 3.56
CA SER A 28 19.01 1.65 3.96
C SER A 28 18.21 2.05 2.73
N ALA A 29 16.94 1.66 2.70
CA ALA A 29 16.00 2.18 1.71
C ALA A 29 16.13 3.70 1.73
N PRO A 30 16.08 4.38 0.57
CA PRO A 30 16.22 5.82 0.53
C PRO A 30 15.15 6.37 1.47
N GLU A 31 15.57 6.98 2.56
CA GLU A 31 14.65 7.66 3.44
C GLU A 31 14.02 8.76 2.58
N LEU A 32 12.74 8.60 2.27
CA LEU A 32 11.95 9.49 1.43
C LEU A 32 11.73 10.82 2.19
N HIS A 33 12.81 11.57 2.42
CA HIS A 33 12.86 12.79 3.24
C HIS A 33 12.49 14.06 2.45
N ASP A 34 11.58 13.92 1.48
CA ASP A 34 10.94 15.08 0.83
C ASP A 34 9.44 14.86 0.60
N MET A 35 8.89 13.76 1.13
CA MET A 35 7.44 13.58 1.20
C MET A 35 6.91 14.34 2.42
N PRO A 36 5.81 15.12 2.30
CA PRO A 36 5.14 15.67 3.47
C PRO A 36 4.90 14.53 4.46
N ASP A 37 5.11 14.80 5.76
CA ASP A 37 4.86 13.84 6.83
C ASP A 37 3.57 13.09 6.50
N THR A 38 3.68 11.77 6.33
CA THR A 38 2.56 10.93 5.90
C THR A 38 1.34 11.16 6.79
N GLN A 39 1.54 11.45 8.08
CA GLN A 39 0.43 11.80 8.97
C GLN A 39 -0.21 13.15 8.64
N ALA A 40 0.57 14.17 8.29
CA ALA A 40 0.05 15.46 7.84
C ALA A 40 -0.72 15.33 6.52
N LEU A 41 -0.22 14.53 5.57
CA LEU A 41 -0.91 14.24 4.31
C LEU A 41 -2.28 13.60 4.54
N LEU A 42 -2.37 12.64 5.47
CA LEU A 42 -3.61 11.96 5.79
C LEU A 42 -4.56 12.83 6.63
N ALA A 43 -4.02 13.77 7.42
CA ALA A 43 -4.84 14.79 8.08
C ALA A 43 -5.54 15.68 7.05
N LEU A 44 -4.80 16.19 6.05
CA LEU A 44 -5.37 16.96 4.94
C LEU A 44 -6.46 16.18 4.18
N ALA A 45 -6.24 14.88 3.94
CA ALA A 45 -7.25 14.03 3.31
C ALA A 45 -8.54 13.96 4.14
N ARG A 46 -8.43 13.78 5.46
CA ARG A 46 -9.59 13.72 6.39
C ARG A 46 -10.32 15.06 6.46
N GLU A 47 -9.59 16.17 6.52
CA GLU A 47 -10.16 17.52 6.52
C GLU A 47 -10.88 17.83 5.20
N ALA A 48 -10.33 17.35 4.08
CA ALA A 48 -10.99 17.40 2.77
C ALA A 48 -12.20 16.47 2.66
N GLY A 49 -12.56 15.72 3.70
CA GLY A 49 -13.71 14.83 3.74
C GLY A 49 -13.48 13.50 3.01
N MET A 50 -12.23 13.07 2.85
CA MET A 50 -11.89 11.73 2.39
C MET A 50 -11.95 10.75 3.57
N LEU A 51 -12.42 9.53 3.31
CA LEU A 51 -12.29 8.41 4.24
C LEU A 51 -10.89 7.83 4.13
N VAL A 52 -10.21 7.69 5.27
CA VAL A 52 -8.90 7.03 5.36
C VAL A 52 -9.04 5.76 6.18
N THR A 53 -8.71 4.61 5.58
CA THR A 53 -8.73 3.30 6.25
C THR A 53 -7.33 2.70 6.29
N LEU A 54 -6.96 2.11 7.43
CA LEU A 54 -5.77 1.27 7.52
C LEU A 54 -6.16 -0.15 7.06
N ASP A 55 -5.64 -0.56 5.91
CA ASP A 55 -5.97 -1.87 5.32
C ASP A 55 -5.03 -2.97 5.85
N ALA A 56 -3.75 -2.64 6.01
CA ALA A 56 -2.76 -3.56 6.54
C ALA A 56 -1.57 -2.84 7.19
N GLN A 57 -0.90 -3.55 8.11
CA GLN A 57 0.44 -3.19 8.56
C GLN A 57 1.33 -4.43 8.50
N ILE A 58 2.38 -4.36 7.68
CA ILE A 58 3.35 -5.45 7.51
C ILE A 58 4.70 -4.94 8.02
N GLY A 59 5.13 -5.46 9.16
CA GLY A 59 6.29 -4.92 9.87
C GLY A 59 6.11 -3.45 10.22
N ARG A 60 6.97 -2.59 9.67
CA ARG A 60 6.94 -1.12 9.85
C ARG A 60 6.16 -0.39 8.76
N VAL A 61 5.76 -1.06 7.69
CA VAL A 61 5.04 -0.46 6.57
C VAL A 61 3.55 -0.48 6.85
N ARG A 62 2.89 0.66 6.66
CA ARG A 62 1.43 0.81 6.75
C ARG A 62 0.85 1.00 5.36
N TYR A 63 -0.27 0.33 5.10
CA TYR A 63 -1.03 0.43 3.86
C TYR A 63 -2.36 1.08 4.19
N GLU A 64 -2.56 2.30 3.71
CA GLU A 64 -3.78 3.08 3.94
C GLU A 64 -4.48 3.34 2.61
N SER A 65 -5.78 3.08 2.57
CA SER A 65 -6.65 3.47 1.46
C SER A 65 -7.31 4.81 1.76
N VAL A 66 -7.36 5.66 0.74
CA VAL A 66 -8.03 6.95 0.78
C VAL A 66 -9.13 6.96 -0.28
N THR A 67 -10.39 7.04 0.15
CA THR A 67 -11.56 6.99 -0.74
C THR A 67 -12.51 8.14 -0.44
N GLY A 68 -13.14 8.71 -1.47
CA GLY A 68 -14.09 9.81 -1.31
C GLY A 68 -14.73 10.23 -2.62
N SER A 69 -15.60 11.24 -2.57
CA SER A 69 -16.19 11.81 -3.77
C SER A 69 -15.16 12.64 -4.56
N ILE A 70 -15.42 12.87 -5.85
CA ILE A 70 -14.58 13.75 -6.67
C ILE A 70 -14.51 15.18 -6.10
N ALA A 71 -15.60 15.66 -5.48
CA ALA A 71 -15.61 16.97 -4.82
C ALA A 71 -14.69 17.01 -3.58
N ALA A 72 -14.60 15.91 -2.82
CA ALA A 72 -13.65 15.79 -1.71
C ALA A 72 -12.20 15.72 -2.23
N LEU A 73 -11.96 14.97 -3.30
CA LEU A 73 -10.64 14.91 -3.95
C LEU A 73 -10.18 16.29 -4.46
N ALA A 74 -11.09 17.08 -5.04
CA ALA A 74 -10.77 18.44 -5.48
C ALA A 74 -10.38 19.36 -4.31
N ARG A 75 -11.08 19.28 -3.17
CA ARG A 75 -10.71 20.03 -1.95
C ARG A 75 -9.36 19.59 -1.40
N PHE A 76 -9.09 18.29 -1.39
CA PHE A 76 -7.79 17.75 -0.99
C PHE A 76 -6.65 18.30 -1.86
N ALA A 77 -6.81 18.28 -3.18
CA ALA A 77 -5.79 18.79 -4.09
C ALA A 77 -5.49 20.28 -3.86
N GLN A 78 -6.52 21.10 -3.60
CA GLN A 78 -6.34 22.51 -3.25
C GLN A 78 -5.61 22.68 -1.92
N ALA A 79 -6.00 21.93 -0.89
CA ALA A 79 -5.36 21.98 0.42
C ALA A 79 -3.89 21.55 0.36
N LEU A 80 -3.58 20.52 -0.44
CA LEU A 80 -2.21 20.06 -0.67
C LEU A 80 -1.36 21.14 -1.37
N GLN A 81 -1.88 21.80 -2.40
CA GLN A 81 -1.17 22.89 -3.09
C GLN A 81 -0.84 24.04 -2.13
N LEU A 82 -1.80 24.45 -1.30
CA LEU A 82 -1.59 25.49 -0.29
C LEU A 82 -0.54 25.06 0.74
N ALA A 83 -0.62 23.83 1.25
CA ALA A 83 0.34 23.31 2.22
C ALA A 83 1.78 23.25 1.66
N THR A 84 1.95 22.98 0.37
CA THR A 84 3.28 22.99 -0.27
C THR A 84 3.82 24.39 -0.53
N LEU A 85 2.95 25.39 -0.67
CA LEU A 85 3.35 26.80 -0.88
C LEU A 85 3.80 27.47 0.42
N GLU A 86 3.23 27.10 1.57
CA GLU A 86 3.65 27.61 2.90
C GLU A 86 5.06 27.13 3.32
N VAL A 87 5.57 26.06 2.69
CA VAL A 87 6.86 25.44 3.03
C VAL A 87 8.00 25.94 2.12
N ALA A 88 7.70 26.69 1.06
CA ALA A 88 8.65 27.21 0.07
C ALA A 88 9.12 28.64 0.39
#